data_AF-A0A842TPQ8-F1
#
_entry.id   AF-A0A842TPQ8-F1
#
_cell.length_a   1.000
_cell.length_b   1.000
_cell.length_c   1.000
_cell.angle_alpha   90.00
_cell.angle_beta   90.00
_cell.angle_gamma   90.00
#
_symmetry.space_group_name_H-M   'P 1'
#
loop_
_entity.id
_entity.type
_entity.pdbx_description
1 polymer ?
#
loop_
_entity_poly.entity_id
_entity_poly.type
_entity_poly.pdbx_seq_one_letter_code
_entity_poly.pdbx_strand_id
1 'polypeptide(L)'
;MVEFPINNNYRIILLTLELMSLAFFMEIAFFFFRKFYKNKKNEYSKNIELAWAIMFISYAIAWIFYIIGDYYGYRQINLLLGYLSLSVGGMIFTYQIESNKLLNTKYGFTIFAISVFFILINSYIFFPSWIQIIASMAALPGLGIIFIYFYVLIRKIWNTYKISSIGLISGIASWIIGYIGTTDAAVSLFGGLYIRVIADILTLIGLAILGISLNIIPSVDEFLWRDKIKYIILTTKWGILLYNENFKEKRELNEFLLSGALAAVEEFIKDTLDRDSGLKVVSKGDEYYLIEQGDYVVGVFIVKEELEILKTYLRRIIREFESFFKKQLKKWTGNIEIFAPTKDLIRNIVQ
;
A
#
# COMPACT_ATOMS: atom_id res chain seq x y z
N MET A 1 -4.91 -16.02 38.08
CA MET A 1 -3.82 -16.20 37.10
C MET A 1 -4.28 -17.19 36.04
N VAL A 2 -3.91 -17.01 34.78
CA VAL A 2 -4.24 -17.98 33.73
C VAL A 2 -3.30 -19.17 33.88
N GLU A 3 -3.86 -20.36 34.03
CA GLU A 3 -3.08 -21.60 34.02
C GLU A 3 -2.81 -22.03 32.59
N PHE A 4 -1.56 -22.39 32.31
CA PHE A 4 -1.11 -22.91 31.04
C PHE A 4 -0.59 -24.34 31.22
N PRO A 5 -0.88 -25.28 30.30
CA PRO A 5 -1.66 -25.09 29.08
C PRO A 5 -3.15 -24.82 29.35
N ILE A 6 -3.81 -24.06 28.46
CA ILE A 6 -5.24 -23.75 28.59
C ILE A 6 -6.03 -25.06 28.44
N ASN A 7 -6.64 -25.52 29.53
CA ASN A 7 -7.38 -26.80 29.55
C ASN A 7 -8.82 -26.71 30.06
N ASN A 8 -9.41 -25.51 30.06
CA ASN A 8 -10.79 -25.30 30.49
C ASN A 8 -11.77 -25.26 29.30
N ASN A 9 -13.03 -24.96 29.59
CA ASN A 9 -14.13 -24.93 28.62
C ASN A 9 -13.91 -23.94 27.45
N TYR A 10 -13.04 -22.94 27.59
CA TYR A 10 -12.73 -21.98 26.52
C TYR A 10 -11.66 -22.48 25.55
N ARG A 11 -10.98 -23.59 25.86
CA ARG A 11 -9.85 -24.13 25.06
C ARG A 11 -10.17 -24.23 23.58
N ILE A 12 -11.28 -24.89 23.23
CA ILE A 12 -11.65 -25.16 21.82
C ILE A 12 -11.95 -23.85 21.09
N ILE A 13 -12.68 -22.94 21.73
CA ILE A 13 -13.07 -21.66 21.14
C ILE A 13 -11.83 -20.80 20.86
N LEU A 14 -10.97 -20.61 21.87
CA LEU A 14 -9.77 -19.79 21.73
C LEU A 14 -8.80 -20.38 20.70
N LEU A 15 -8.57 -21.70 20.73
CA LEU A 15 -7.73 -22.36 19.73
C LEU A 15 -8.28 -22.17 18.31
N THR A 16 -9.60 -22.24 18.13
CA THR A 16 -10.23 -22.01 16.83
C THR A 16 -10.00 -20.58 16.35
N LEU A 17 -10.19 -19.58 17.22
CA LEU A 17 -9.99 -18.16 16.87
C LEU A 17 -8.52 -17.85 16.56
N GLU A 18 -7.58 -18.47 17.26
CA GLU A 18 -6.15 -18.32 16.98
C GLU A 18 -5.74 -18.98 15.65
N LEU A 19 -6.29 -20.16 15.34
CA LEU A 19 -6.09 -20.79 14.03
C LEU A 19 -6.69 -19.95 12.90
N MET A 20 -7.83 -19.28 13.13
CA MET A 20 -8.37 -18.31 12.17
C MET A 20 -7.42 -17.12 11.99
N SER A 21 -6.85 -16.57 13.08
CA SER A 21 -5.88 -15.46 13.00
C SER A 21 -4.65 -15.86 12.19
N LEU A 22 -4.13 -17.06 12.42
CA LEU A 22 -3.05 -17.66 11.63
C LEU A 22 -3.41 -17.73 10.14
N ALA A 23 -4.61 -18.20 9.81
CA ALA A 23 -5.08 -18.28 8.43
C ALA A 23 -5.18 -16.90 7.77
N PHE A 24 -5.69 -15.89 8.47
CA PHE A 24 -5.74 -14.50 7.97
C PHE A 24 -4.34 -13.94 7.71
N PHE A 25 -3.37 -14.14 8.61
CA PHE A 25 -1.99 -13.71 8.37
C PHE A 25 -1.39 -14.37 7.12
N MET A 26 -1.64 -15.67 6.92
CA MET A 26 -1.20 -16.39 5.73
C MET A 26 -1.89 -15.91 4.45
N GLU A 27 -3.18 -15.59 4.50
CA GLU A 27 -3.93 -15.06 3.37
C GLU A 27 -3.40 -13.68 2.94
N ILE A 28 -3.18 -12.78 3.92
CA ILE A 28 -2.62 -11.45 3.65
C ILE A 28 -1.18 -11.59 3.12
N ALA A 29 -0.36 -12.48 3.69
CA ALA A 29 0.97 -12.78 3.18
C ALA A 29 0.93 -13.27 1.71
N PHE A 30 0.04 -14.22 1.40
CA PHE A 30 -0.12 -14.76 0.05
C PHE A 30 -0.57 -13.68 -0.95
N PHE A 31 -1.45 -12.78 -0.52
CA PHE A 31 -1.86 -11.62 -1.32
C PHE A 31 -0.66 -10.75 -1.72
N PHE A 32 0.19 -10.38 -0.75
CA PHE A 32 1.40 -9.60 -1.01
C PHE A 32 2.41 -10.35 -1.87
N PHE A 33 2.57 -11.65 -1.64
CA PHE A 33 3.42 -12.51 -2.47
C PHE A 33 2.93 -12.54 -3.92
N ARG A 34 1.62 -12.65 -4.15
CA ARG A 34 1.03 -12.57 -5.51
C ARG A 34 1.28 -11.21 -6.15
N LYS A 35 1.17 -10.10 -5.40
CA LYS A 35 1.54 -8.76 -5.91
C LYS A 35 3.02 -8.69 -6.29
N PHE A 36 3.91 -9.22 -5.46
CA PHE A 36 5.34 -9.32 -5.73
C PHE A 36 5.66 -10.05 -7.06
N TYR A 37 5.01 -11.18 -7.35
CA TYR A 37 5.24 -11.90 -8.63
C TYR A 37 4.64 -11.20 -9.85
N LYS A 38 3.55 -10.45 -9.67
CA LYS A 38 2.92 -9.68 -10.77
C LYS A 38 3.74 -8.45 -11.14
N ASN A 39 4.37 -7.79 -10.17
CA ASN A 39 5.15 -6.57 -10.40
C ASN A 39 6.54 -6.89 -10.97
N LYS A 40 6.59 -7.18 -12.28
CA LYS A 40 7.84 -7.55 -12.99
C LYS A 40 8.75 -6.38 -13.34
N LYS A 41 8.23 -5.14 -13.42
CA LYS A 41 8.96 -4.00 -14.03
C LYS A 41 9.63 -3.05 -13.06
N ASN A 42 9.18 -2.99 -11.80
CA ASN A 42 9.69 -2.02 -10.84
C ASN A 42 10.19 -2.71 -9.57
N GLU A 43 11.52 -2.76 -9.44
CA GLU A 43 12.22 -3.38 -8.33
C GLU A 43 11.83 -2.75 -6.98
N TYR A 44 11.49 -1.45 -7.00
CA TYR A 44 11.06 -0.70 -5.83
C TYR A 44 9.79 -1.25 -5.19
N SER A 45 8.66 -1.27 -5.94
CA SER A 45 7.41 -1.82 -5.41
C SER A 45 7.58 -3.28 -5.07
N LYS A 46 8.28 -4.04 -5.93
CA LYS A 46 8.54 -5.45 -5.70
C LYS A 46 9.17 -5.68 -4.31
N ASN A 47 10.20 -4.93 -3.95
CA ASN A 47 10.84 -5.07 -2.64
C ASN A 47 9.91 -4.73 -1.47
N ILE A 48 9.02 -3.75 -1.63
CA ILE A 48 8.05 -3.38 -0.59
C ILE A 48 6.94 -4.43 -0.45
N GLU A 49 6.40 -4.96 -1.55
CA GLU A 49 5.41 -6.05 -1.50
C GLU A 49 6.01 -7.30 -0.85
N LEU A 50 7.28 -7.61 -1.15
CA LEU A 50 8.00 -8.71 -0.49
C LEU A 50 8.19 -8.46 1.01
N ALA A 51 8.53 -7.23 1.40
CA ALA A 51 8.70 -6.86 2.81
C ALA A 51 7.41 -7.10 3.61
N TRP A 52 6.25 -6.71 3.05
CA TRP A 52 4.95 -6.97 3.64
C TRP A 52 4.63 -8.46 3.73
N ALA A 53 4.88 -9.22 2.66
CA ALA A 53 4.69 -10.67 2.66
C ALA A 53 5.51 -11.35 3.78
N ILE A 54 6.81 -11.01 3.88
CA ILE A 54 7.71 -11.55 4.91
C ILE A 54 7.24 -11.18 6.31
N MET A 55 6.81 -9.93 6.52
CA MET A 55 6.30 -9.50 7.82
C MET A 55 5.07 -10.31 8.24
N PHE A 56 4.09 -10.51 7.36
CA PHE A 56 2.91 -11.30 7.68
C PHE A 56 3.20 -12.81 7.83
N ILE A 57 4.17 -13.35 7.10
CA ILE A 57 4.69 -14.72 7.33
C ILE A 57 5.30 -14.83 8.72
N SER A 58 6.09 -13.84 9.15
CA SER A 58 6.63 -13.79 10.52
C SER A 58 5.53 -13.74 11.58
N TYR A 59 4.46 -12.98 11.36
CA TYR A 59 3.28 -13.01 12.25
C TYR A 59 2.62 -14.39 12.30
N ALA A 60 2.43 -15.05 11.15
CA ALA A 60 1.88 -16.40 11.10
C ALA A 60 2.76 -17.41 11.85
N ILE A 61 4.07 -17.39 11.62
CA ILE A 61 5.02 -18.26 12.34
C ILE A 61 4.99 -17.98 13.84
N ALA A 62 4.95 -16.71 14.26
CA ALA A 62 4.82 -16.37 15.66
C ALA A 62 3.54 -16.91 16.29
N TRP A 63 2.42 -16.84 15.57
CA TRP A 63 1.13 -17.37 16.02
C TRP A 63 1.15 -18.89 16.20
N ILE A 64 1.85 -19.62 15.33
CA ILE A 64 2.04 -21.07 15.51
C ILE A 64 2.74 -21.34 16.85
N PHE A 65 3.81 -20.61 17.16
CA PHE A 65 4.51 -20.80 18.43
C PHE A 65 3.64 -20.40 19.63
N TYR A 66 2.86 -19.31 19.54
CA TYR A 66 1.94 -18.94 20.61
C TYR A 66 0.89 -20.03 20.87
N ILE A 67 0.31 -20.62 19.82
CA ILE A 67 -0.61 -21.76 19.94
C ILE A 67 0.08 -22.95 20.62
N ILE A 68 1.31 -23.31 20.21
CA ILE A 68 2.04 -24.42 20.86
C ILE A 68 2.28 -24.11 22.34
N GLY A 69 2.75 -22.88 22.64
CA GLY A 69 3.07 -22.43 23.98
C GLY A 69 1.87 -22.40 24.92
N ASP A 70 0.72 -21.93 24.44
CA ASP A 70 -0.47 -21.73 25.26
C ASP A 70 -1.33 -22.99 25.42
N TYR A 71 -1.33 -23.92 24.45
CA TYR A 71 -2.22 -25.10 24.49
C TYR A 71 -1.50 -26.44 24.68
N TYR A 72 -0.20 -26.52 24.38
CA TYR A 72 0.52 -27.80 24.31
C TYR A 72 1.78 -27.86 25.21
N GLY A 73 2.26 -26.72 25.73
CA GLY A 73 3.31 -26.66 26.75
C GLY A 73 4.57 -25.94 26.29
N TYR A 74 5.64 -26.03 27.11
CA TYR A 74 6.93 -25.36 26.86
C TYR A 74 6.78 -23.85 26.54
N ARG A 75 5.90 -23.18 27.28
CA ARG A 75 5.43 -21.83 26.97
C ARG A 75 6.57 -20.82 26.78
N GLN A 76 7.56 -20.80 27.67
CA GLN A 76 8.63 -19.80 27.63
C GLN A 76 9.48 -19.87 26.35
N ILE A 77 9.88 -21.07 25.92
CA ILE A 77 10.68 -21.24 24.70
C ILE A 77 9.83 -20.95 23.45
N ASN A 78 8.57 -21.35 23.44
CA ASN A 78 7.66 -21.05 22.33
C ASN A 78 7.40 -19.53 22.21
N LEU A 79 7.17 -18.83 23.32
CA LEU A 79 7.04 -17.37 23.30
C LEU A 79 8.30 -16.68 22.77
N LEU A 80 9.49 -17.11 23.20
CA LEU A 80 10.75 -16.61 22.65
C LEU A 80 10.79 -16.80 21.13
N LEU A 81 10.53 -18.01 20.64
CA LEU A 81 10.56 -18.31 19.20
C LEU A 81 9.56 -17.46 18.43
N GLY A 82 8.37 -17.19 19.01
CA GLY A 82 7.41 -16.25 18.45
C GLY A 82 7.96 -14.82 18.36
N TYR A 83 8.52 -14.30 19.44
CA TYR A 83 9.13 -12.95 19.46
C TYR A 83 10.34 -12.83 18.52
N LEU A 84 11.17 -13.87 18.41
CA LEU A 84 12.27 -13.92 17.45
C LEU A 84 11.76 -13.91 16.01
N SER A 85 10.70 -14.65 15.70
CA SER A 85 10.09 -14.63 14.37
C SER A 85 9.58 -13.24 13.99
N LEU A 86 8.88 -12.56 14.92
CA LEU A 86 8.40 -11.19 14.73
C LEU A 86 9.55 -10.20 14.52
N SER A 87 10.63 -10.31 15.31
CA SER A 87 11.77 -9.40 15.18
C SER A 87 12.57 -9.61 13.89
N VAL A 88 12.73 -10.85 13.42
CA VAL A 88 13.33 -11.12 12.09
C VAL A 88 12.46 -10.51 10.98
N GLY A 89 11.14 -10.72 11.03
CA GLY A 89 10.21 -10.11 10.07
C GLY A 89 10.28 -8.58 10.11
N GLY A 90 10.30 -8.01 11.32
CA GLY A 90 10.45 -6.57 11.56
C GLY A 90 11.76 -6.01 11.00
N MET A 91 12.89 -6.69 11.18
CA MET A 91 14.18 -6.28 10.62
C MET A 91 14.16 -6.23 9.10
N ILE A 92 13.70 -7.31 8.47
CA ILE A 92 13.64 -7.38 7.00
C ILE A 92 12.70 -6.29 6.48
N PHE A 93 11.56 -6.11 7.14
CA PHE A 93 10.60 -5.06 6.80
C PHE A 93 11.24 -3.67 6.89
N THR A 94 11.82 -3.30 8.03
CA THR A 94 12.42 -1.97 8.20
C THR A 94 13.59 -1.74 7.24
N TYR A 95 14.40 -2.77 6.98
CA TYR A 95 15.51 -2.70 6.03
C TYR A 95 15.01 -2.40 4.61
N GLN A 96 13.98 -3.11 4.16
CA GLN A 96 13.40 -2.88 2.85
C GLN A 96 12.75 -1.50 2.76
N ILE A 97 12.07 -1.03 3.80
CA ILE A 97 11.46 0.31 3.80
C ILE A 97 12.51 1.43 3.76
N GLU A 98 13.60 1.31 4.53
CA GLU A 98 14.65 2.32 4.61
C GLU A 98 15.57 2.32 3.37
N SER A 99 15.94 1.14 2.86
CA SER A 99 16.75 1.01 1.63
C SER A 99 16.03 1.60 0.41
N ASN A 100 14.70 1.43 0.35
CA ASN A 100 13.84 2.03 -0.66
C ASN A 100 13.45 3.49 -0.32
N LYS A 101 14.14 4.18 0.59
CA LYS A 101 13.96 5.62 0.88
C LYS A 101 12.52 6.07 1.14
N LEU A 102 11.60 5.16 1.49
CA LEU A 102 10.22 5.54 1.80
C LEU A 102 10.19 6.33 3.11
N LEU A 103 11.08 5.96 4.03
CA LEU A 103 11.42 6.68 5.25
C LEU A 103 12.93 6.95 5.21
N ASN A 104 13.33 8.23 5.28
CA ASN A 104 14.74 8.63 5.25
C ASN A 104 15.32 8.73 6.66
N THR A 105 15.46 7.58 7.32
CA THR A 105 15.95 7.45 8.71
C THR A 105 17.40 6.96 8.80
N LYS A 106 18.10 6.88 7.66
CA LYS A 106 19.51 6.42 7.58
C LYS A 106 19.74 5.06 8.27
N TYR A 107 18.84 4.11 8.07
CA TYR A 107 18.86 2.76 8.69
C TYR A 107 18.65 2.71 10.21
N GLY A 108 18.25 3.82 10.84
CA GLY A 108 18.00 3.87 12.29
C GLY A 108 16.95 2.86 12.77
N PHE A 109 15.89 2.61 11.98
CA PHE A 109 14.85 1.64 12.35
C PHE A 109 15.33 0.20 12.20
N THR A 110 16.12 -0.09 11.18
CA THR A 110 16.77 -1.40 11.00
C THR A 110 17.73 -1.70 12.13
N ILE A 111 18.57 -0.74 12.52
CA ILE A 111 19.50 -0.89 13.66
C ILE A 111 18.70 -1.18 14.94
N PHE A 112 17.61 -0.44 15.18
CA PHE A 112 16.73 -0.69 16.32
C PHE A 112 16.16 -2.12 16.31
N ALA A 113 15.62 -2.58 15.17
CA ALA A 113 15.06 -3.93 15.04
C ALA A 113 16.13 -5.03 15.28
N ILE A 114 17.35 -4.82 14.79
CA ILE A 114 18.51 -5.70 15.06
C ILE A 114 18.84 -5.72 16.56
N SER A 115 18.90 -4.55 17.21
CA SER A 115 19.14 -4.46 18.65
C SER A 115 18.08 -5.20 19.46
N VAL A 116 16.80 -5.07 19.11
CA VAL A 116 15.69 -5.80 19.77
C VAL A 116 15.89 -7.31 19.71
N PHE A 117 16.28 -7.86 18.57
CA PHE A 117 16.53 -9.29 18.45
C PHE A 117 17.68 -9.77 19.33
N PHE A 118 18.81 -9.05 19.36
CA PHE A 118 19.90 -9.39 20.26
C PHE A 118 19.49 -9.27 21.73
N ILE A 119 18.70 -8.25 22.09
CA ILE A 119 18.14 -8.10 23.45
C ILE A 119 17.26 -9.31 23.79
N LEU A 120 16.39 -9.76 22.88
CA LEU A 120 15.53 -10.92 23.11
C LEU A 120 16.35 -12.21 23.34
N ILE A 121 17.35 -12.48 22.50
CA ILE A 121 18.24 -13.65 22.67
C ILE A 121 18.95 -13.60 24.02
N ASN A 122 19.59 -12.48 24.35
CA ASN A 122 20.32 -12.34 25.61
C ASN A 122 19.37 -12.41 26.82
N SER A 123 18.18 -11.82 26.72
CA SER A 123 17.19 -11.86 27.81
C SER A 123 16.75 -13.28 28.14
N TYR A 124 16.66 -14.17 27.16
CA TYR A 124 16.34 -15.57 27.42
C TYR A 124 17.45 -16.29 28.18
N ILE A 125 18.70 -16.02 27.84
CA ILE A 125 19.87 -16.66 28.46
C ILE A 125 20.02 -16.22 29.92
N PHE A 126 19.90 -14.91 30.18
CA PHE A 126 20.19 -14.33 31.50
C PHE A 126 18.94 -14.18 32.39
N PHE A 127 17.77 -13.92 31.82
CA PHE A 127 16.54 -13.56 32.55
C PHE A 127 15.27 -14.20 31.93
N PRO A 128 15.18 -15.55 31.86
CA PRO A 128 14.09 -16.22 31.15
C PRO A 128 12.70 -15.89 31.69
N SER A 129 12.56 -15.58 32.99
CA SER A 129 11.28 -15.18 33.58
C SER A 129 10.79 -13.77 33.16
N TRP A 130 11.67 -12.93 32.61
CA TRP A 130 11.39 -11.54 32.23
C TRP A 130 11.10 -11.36 30.75
N ILE A 131 11.20 -12.42 29.95
CA ILE A 131 11.16 -12.32 28.49
C ILE A 131 9.88 -11.68 27.96
N GLN A 132 8.72 -11.99 28.54
CA GLN A 132 7.44 -11.40 28.14
C GLN A 132 7.40 -9.89 28.37
N ILE A 133 7.92 -9.42 29.50
CA ILE A 133 7.97 -8.00 29.85
C ILE A 133 8.92 -7.28 28.89
N ILE A 134 10.11 -7.83 28.68
CA ILE A 134 11.13 -7.27 27.77
C ILE A 134 10.59 -7.21 26.33
N ALA A 135 9.96 -8.29 25.85
CA ALA A 135 9.35 -8.33 24.54
C ALA A 135 8.21 -7.31 24.39
N SER A 136 7.37 -7.15 25.41
CA SER A 136 6.27 -6.17 25.40
C SER A 136 6.81 -4.74 25.36
N MET A 137 7.88 -4.44 26.10
CA MET A 137 8.53 -3.13 26.08
C MET A 137 9.19 -2.87 24.71
N ALA A 138 9.83 -3.88 24.11
CA ALA A 138 10.43 -3.77 22.78
C ALA A 138 9.40 -3.65 21.65
N ALA A 139 8.21 -4.21 21.84
CA ALA A 139 7.12 -4.14 20.87
C ALA A 139 6.57 -2.71 20.71
N LEU A 140 6.58 -1.89 21.77
CA LEU A 140 6.01 -0.53 21.74
C LEU A 140 6.70 0.39 20.70
N PRO A 141 8.04 0.54 20.67
CA PRO A 141 8.67 1.30 19.59
C PRO A 141 8.50 0.65 18.22
N GLY A 142 8.47 -0.68 18.14
CA GLY A 142 8.21 -1.42 16.90
C GLY A 142 6.85 -1.07 16.28
N LEU A 143 5.79 -1.03 17.11
CA LEU A 143 4.48 -0.54 16.72
C LEU A 143 4.55 0.93 16.28
N GLY A 144 5.31 1.77 16.99
CA GLY A 144 5.56 3.16 16.60
C GLY A 144 6.12 3.32 15.18
N ILE A 145 7.09 2.47 14.80
CA ILE A 145 7.66 2.45 13.45
C ILE A 145 6.60 2.09 12.40
N ILE A 146 5.79 1.06 12.68
CA ILE A 146 4.68 0.64 11.82
C ILE A 146 3.64 1.77 11.68
N PHE A 147 3.33 2.48 12.76
CA PHE A 147 2.43 3.64 12.72
C PHE A 147 2.98 4.79 11.88
N ILE A 148 4.27 5.12 12.01
CA ILE A 148 4.91 6.15 11.19
C ILE A 148 4.81 5.77 9.71
N TYR A 149 5.06 4.50 9.37
CA TYR A 149 4.89 4.01 8.02
C TYR A 149 3.45 4.19 7.52
N PHE A 150 2.45 3.70 8.27
CA PHE A 150 1.06 3.80 7.87
C PHE A 150 0.57 5.24 7.77
N TYR A 151 1.03 6.12 8.67
CA TYR A 151 0.76 7.54 8.59
C TYR A 151 1.28 8.15 7.28
N VAL A 152 2.52 7.84 6.89
CA VAL A 152 3.09 8.30 5.61
C VAL A 152 2.31 7.74 4.43
N LEU A 153 1.93 6.46 4.48
CA LEU A 153 1.11 5.82 3.43
C LEU A 153 -0.25 6.49 3.30
N ILE A 154 -1.01 6.58 4.39
CA ILE A 154 -2.35 7.17 4.46
C ILE A 154 -2.31 8.61 3.96
N ARG A 155 -1.34 9.41 4.41
CA ARG A 155 -1.21 10.82 3.96
C ARG A 155 -1.03 10.93 2.44
N LYS A 156 -0.33 9.98 1.80
CA LYS A 156 -0.14 9.96 0.35
C LYS A 156 -1.41 9.55 -0.41
N ILE A 157 -2.26 8.71 0.17
CA ILE A 157 -3.43 8.13 -0.52
C ILE A 157 -4.78 8.72 -0.11
N TRP A 158 -4.82 9.58 0.90
CA TRP A 158 -6.05 10.02 1.55
C TRP A 158 -7.11 10.55 0.59
N ASN A 159 -6.70 11.40 -0.36
CA ASN A 159 -7.65 12.06 -1.27
C ASN A 159 -8.24 11.10 -2.30
N THR A 160 -7.48 10.08 -2.73
CA THR A 160 -7.92 9.12 -3.76
C THR A 160 -8.63 7.91 -3.14
N TYR A 161 -8.10 7.39 -2.03
CA TYR A 161 -8.53 6.15 -1.41
C TYR A 161 -9.00 6.39 0.03
N LYS A 162 -9.90 7.37 0.22
CA LYS A 162 -10.37 7.79 1.55
C LYS A 162 -11.01 6.66 2.36
N ILE A 163 -11.88 5.86 1.73
CA ILE A 163 -12.57 4.74 2.40
C ILE A 163 -11.55 3.69 2.86
N SER A 164 -10.62 3.30 1.98
CA SER A 164 -9.55 2.33 2.33
C SER A 164 -8.59 2.87 3.38
N SER A 165 -8.31 4.17 3.38
CA SER A 165 -7.53 4.83 4.43
C SER A 165 -8.20 4.72 5.81
N ILE A 166 -9.51 4.99 5.88
CA ILE A 166 -10.29 4.83 7.12
C ILE A 166 -10.32 3.36 7.54
N GLY A 167 -10.48 2.44 6.57
CA GLY A 167 -10.38 1.00 6.77
C GLY A 167 -9.04 0.59 7.38
N LEU A 168 -7.92 1.09 6.87
CA LEU A 168 -6.59 0.81 7.46
C LEU A 168 -6.50 1.28 8.91
N ILE A 169 -6.91 2.52 9.20
CA ILE A 169 -6.84 3.08 10.56
C ILE A 169 -7.68 2.25 11.53
N SER A 170 -8.93 1.98 11.15
CA SER A 170 -9.86 1.20 11.98
C SER A 170 -9.42 -0.25 12.13
N GLY A 171 -8.91 -0.88 11.08
CA GLY A 171 -8.37 -2.24 11.11
C GLY A 171 -7.16 -2.36 12.03
N ILE A 172 -6.19 -1.44 11.93
CA ILE A 172 -5.01 -1.39 12.81
C ILE A 172 -5.41 -1.14 14.26
N ALA A 173 -6.30 -0.18 14.51
CA ALA A 173 -6.77 0.12 15.86
C ALA A 173 -7.48 -1.08 16.49
N SER A 174 -8.40 -1.71 15.76
CA SER A 174 -9.10 -2.93 16.20
C SER A 174 -8.13 -4.07 16.47
N TRP A 175 -7.16 -4.30 15.57
CA TRP A 175 -6.14 -5.33 15.73
C TRP A 175 -5.27 -5.11 16.97
N ILE A 176 -4.82 -3.87 17.22
CA ILE A 176 -3.99 -3.55 18.39
C ILE A 176 -4.78 -3.67 19.70
N ILE A 177 -6.01 -3.15 19.75
CA ILE A 177 -6.87 -3.26 20.94
C ILE A 177 -7.16 -4.73 21.23
N GLY A 178 -7.48 -5.51 20.18
CA GLY A 178 -7.64 -6.95 20.27
C GLY A 178 -6.38 -7.64 20.80
N TYR A 179 -5.22 -7.40 20.19
CA TYR A 179 -3.96 -7.99 20.63
C TYR A 179 -3.58 -7.63 22.07
N ILE A 180 -3.80 -6.38 22.51
CA ILE A 180 -3.58 -6.01 23.92
C ILE A 180 -4.51 -6.82 24.84
N GLY A 181 -5.76 -7.02 24.44
CA GLY A 181 -6.74 -7.82 25.17
C GLY A 181 -6.39 -9.31 25.29
N THR A 182 -5.56 -9.86 24.41
CA THR A 182 -5.13 -11.26 24.49
C THR A 182 -3.96 -11.48 25.47
N THR A 183 -3.30 -10.41 25.92
CA THR A 183 -2.18 -10.49 26.85
C THR A 183 -2.59 -11.02 28.23
N ASP A 184 -1.69 -11.75 28.90
CA ASP A 184 -1.89 -12.26 30.26
C ASP A 184 -2.27 -11.14 31.25
N ALA A 185 -1.66 -9.96 31.07
CA ALA A 185 -1.95 -8.77 31.86
C ALA A 185 -3.41 -8.32 31.72
N ALA A 186 -3.90 -8.16 30.48
CA ALA A 186 -5.30 -7.77 30.24
C ALA A 186 -6.27 -8.83 30.76
N VAL A 187 -6.00 -10.11 30.51
CA VAL A 187 -6.83 -11.22 31.01
C VAL A 187 -6.89 -11.23 32.53
N SER A 188 -5.78 -10.93 33.21
CA SER A 188 -5.73 -10.85 34.68
C SER A 188 -6.49 -9.63 35.24
N LEU A 189 -6.42 -8.48 34.55
CA LEU A 189 -7.02 -7.22 34.98
C LEU A 189 -8.55 -7.21 34.77
N PHE A 190 -9.01 -7.76 33.66
CA PHE A 190 -10.41 -7.65 33.24
C PHE A 190 -11.25 -8.91 33.52
N GLY A 191 -10.76 -9.85 34.33
CA GLY A 191 -11.62 -10.88 34.94
C GLY A 191 -11.59 -12.27 34.28
N GLY A 192 -10.64 -12.58 33.41
CA GLY A 192 -10.38 -13.94 32.94
C GLY A 192 -10.57 -14.17 31.44
N LEU A 193 -10.61 -15.45 31.04
CA LEU A 193 -10.45 -15.87 29.65
C LEU A 193 -11.57 -15.44 28.68
N TYR A 194 -12.74 -15.04 29.19
CA TYR A 194 -13.79 -14.48 28.34
C TYR A 194 -13.33 -13.18 27.66
N ILE A 195 -12.49 -12.39 28.32
CA ILE A 195 -11.87 -11.20 27.73
C ILE A 195 -10.99 -11.57 26.55
N ARG A 196 -10.22 -12.66 26.69
CA ARG A 196 -9.37 -13.17 25.61
C ARG A 196 -10.21 -13.56 24.38
N VAL A 197 -11.37 -14.20 24.58
CA VAL A 197 -12.29 -14.53 23.47
C VAL A 197 -12.77 -13.27 22.74
N ILE A 198 -13.20 -12.25 23.48
CA ILE A 198 -13.64 -10.97 22.89
C ILE A 198 -12.48 -10.30 22.14
N ALA A 199 -11.30 -10.32 22.74
CA ALA A 199 -10.08 -9.77 22.18
C ALA A 199 -9.63 -10.47 20.89
N ASP A 200 -9.74 -11.80 20.83
CA ASP A 200 -9.46 -12.58 19.62
C ASP A 200 -10.46 -12.28 18.50
N ILE A 201 -11.76 -12.17 18.82
CA ILE A 201 -12.78 -11.74 17.84
C ILE A 201 -12.46 -10.34 17.30
N LEU A 202 -12.09 -9.41 18.17
CA LEU A 202 -11.73 -8.04 17.77
C LEU A 202 -10.45 -8.01 16.92
N THR A 203 -9.49 -8.89 17.22
CA THR A 203 -8.27 -9.10 16.44
C THR A 203 -8.62 -9.59 15.03
N LEU A 204 -9.50 -10.60 14.90
CA LEU A 204 -9.96 -11.11 13.62
C LEU A 204 -10.69 -10.06 12.78
N ILE A 205 -11.58 -9.28 13.40
CA ILE A 205 -12.25 -8.15 12.73
C ILE A 205 -11.22 -7.16 12.22
N GLY A 206 -10.22 -6.82 13.04
CA GLY A 206 -9.12 -5.94 12.66
C GLY A 206 -8.34 -6.45 11.47
N LEU A 207 -7.96 -7.74 11.48
CA LEU A 207 -7.24 -8.38 10.38
C LEU A 207 -8.07 -8.45 9.10
N ALA A 208 -9.36 -8.75 9.18
CA ALA A 208 -10.25 -8.78 8.02
C ALA A 208 -10.38 -7.39 7.37
N ILE A 209 -10.65 -6.35 8.16
CA ILE A 209 -10.73 -4.96 7.66
C ILE A 209 -9.39 -4.53 7.05
N LEU A 210 -8.28 -4.84 7.72
CA LEU A 210 -6.93 -4.53 7.25
C LEU A 210 -6.63 -5.22 5.92
N GLY A 211 -6.95 -6.52 5.79
CA GLY A 211 -6.77 -7.28 4.55
C GLY A 211 -7.59 -6.71 3.39
N ILE A 212 -8.87 -6.39 3.62
CA ILE A 212 -9.74 -5.76 2.60
C ILE A 212 -9.17 -4.39 2.19
N SER A 213 -8.74 -3.58 3.16
CA SER A 213 -8.21 -2.24 2.90
C SER A 213 -6.91 -2.27 2.10
N LEU A 214 -5.99 -3.18 2.44
CA LEU A 214 -4.74 -3.39 1.70
C LEU A 214 -4.96 -3.98 0.30
N ASN A 215 -6.07 -4.70 0.09
CA ASN A 215 -6.44 -5.21 -1.23
C ASN A 215 -6.88 -4.10 -2.19
N ILE A 216 -7.62 -3.11 -1.67
CA ILE A 216 -8.08 -1.97 -2.47
C ILE A 216 -6.94 -0.99 -2.77
N ILE A 217 -5.94 -0.89 -1.88
CA ILE A 217 -4.82 0.03 -2.07
C ILE A 217 -3.93 -0.48 -3.22
N PRO A 218 -3.64 0.38 -4.20
CA PRO A 218 -2.77 0.02 -5.32
C PRO A 218 -1.32 -0.18 -4.86
N SER A 219 -0.47 -0.70 -5.73
CA SER A 219 0.95 -0.89 -5.40
C SER A 219 1.66 0.44 -5.12
N VAL A 220 2.80 0.38 -4.43
CA VAL A 220 3.54 1.59 -4.03
C VAL A 220 4.01 2.43 -5.23
N ASP A 221 4.18 1.82 -6.41
CA ASP A 221 4.54 2.53 -7.64
C ASP A 221 3.52 3.60 -8.04
N GLU A 222 2.26 3.37 -7.70
CA GLU A 222 1.17 4.31 -7.93
C GLU A 222 1.28 5.57 -7.09
N PHE A 223 2.20 5.61 -6.11
CA PHE A 223 2.50 6.82 -5.34
C PHE A 223 3.71 7.59 -5.89
N LEU A 224 4.54 6.96 -6.70
CA LEU A 224 5.71 7.57 -7.37
C LEU A 224 5.40 7.99 -8.81
N TRP A 225 4.11 8.17 -9.11
CA TRP A 225 3.61 8.42 -10.46
C TRP A 225 4.19 9.68 -11.11
N ARG A 226 4.58 10.70 -10.33
CA ARG A 226 5.13 11.97 -10.85
C ARG A 226 6.38 11.75 -11.69
N ASP A 227 7.26 10.86 -11.23
CA ASP A 227 8.49 10.52 -11.95
C ASP A 227 8.23 9.62 -13.15
N LYS A 228 6.99 9.19 -13.37
CA LYS A 228 6.60 8.32 -14.48
C LYS A 228 5.93 9.10 -15.61
N ILE A 229 5.32 10.26 -15.36
CA ILE A 229 4.82 11.14 -16.42
C ILE A 229 5.99 11.79 -17.14
N LYS A 230 5.99 11.72 -18.47
CA LYS A 230 6.90 12.48 -19.33
C LYS A 230 6.19 13.68 -19.93
N TYR A 231 5.03 13.46 -20.54
CA TYR A 231 4.29 14.50 -21.25
C TYR A 231 2.78 14.37 -21.06
N ILE A 232 2.10 15.50 -21.16
CA ILE A 232 0.67 15.57 -21.44
C ILE A 232 0.46 16.30 -22.75
N ILE A 233 -0.48 15.79 -23.55
CA ILE A 233 -0.91 16.39 -24.80
C ILE A 233 -2.44 16.41 -24.81
N LEU A 234 -3.03 17.56 -25.12
CA LEU A 234 -4.46 17.69 -25.39
C LEU A 234 -4.63 18.07 -26.86
N THR A 235 -5.50 17.34 -27.54
CA THR A 235 -5.81 17.54 -28.95
C THR A 235 -7.32 17.62 -29.16
N THR A 236 -7.76 18.18 -30.28
CA THR A 236 -9.13 17.97 -30.74
C THR A 236 -9.32 16.53 -31.22
N LYS A 237 -10.58 16.09 -31.38
CA LYS A 237 -10.90 14.82 -32.04
C LYS A 237 -10.38 14.70 -33.48
N TRP A 238 -9.90 15.79 -34.07
CA TRP A 238 -9.31 15.84 -35.41
C TRP A 238 -7.78 15.87 -35.37
N GLY A 239 -7.16 15.69 -34.21
CA GLY A 239 -5.70 15.66 -34.04
C GLY A 239 -5.03 17.03 -33.96
N ILE A 240 -5.80 18.13 -33.87
CA ILE A 240 -5.20 19.47 -33.75
C ILE A 240 -4.72 19.69 -32.31
N LEU A 241 -3.45 20.02 -32.14
CA LEU A 241 -2.84 20.27 -30.84
C LEU A 241 -3.45 21.52 -30.17
N LEU A 242 -4.01 21.32 -28.98
CA LEU A 242 -4.56 22.40 -28.15
C LEU A 242 -3.62 22.80 -27.01
N TYR A 243 -2.93 21.82 -26.43
CA TYR A 243 -2.02 22.05 -25.32
C TYR A 243 -1.00 20.93 -25.21
N ASN A 244 0.21 21.25 -24.73
CA ASN A 244 1.17 20.26 -24.27
C ASN A 244 1.97 20.76 -23.06
N GLU A 245 2.46 19.83 -22.25
CA GLU A 245 3.44 20.13 -21.19
C GLU A 245 4.40 18.96 -21.02
N ASN A 246 5.68 19.27 -20.80
CA ASN A 246 6.73 18.34 -20.44
C ASN A 246 6.98 18.40 -18.94
N PHE A 247 6.93 17.25 -18.26
CA PHE A 247 7.13 17.15 -16.81
C PHE A 247 8.58 16.89 -16.40
N LYS A 248 9.45 16.43 -17.33
CA LYS A 248 10.80 15.98 -16.98
C LYS A 248 11.94 16.93 -17.28
N GLU A 249 11.80 17.91 -18.18
CA GLU A 249 12.87 18.87 -18.46
C GLU A 249 12.36 20.11 -19.22
N LYS A 250 13.01 21.27 -19.00
CA LYS A 250 12.88 22.49 -19.84
C LYS A 250 13.47 22.32 -21.25
N ARG A 251 13.64 21.09 -21.74
CA ARG A 251 14.08 20.83 -23.10
C ARG A 251 12.89 20.87 -24.03
N GLU A 252 13.09 21.53 -25.16
CA GLU A 252 12.15 21.57 -26.27
C GLU A 252 11.68 20.15 -26.61
N LEU A 253 10.40 20.05 -26.92
CA LEU A 253 9.73 18.81 -27.30
C LEU A 253 10.54 18.07 -28.37
N ASN A 254 10.91 16.82 -28.09
CA ASN A 254 11.47 15.96 -29.12
C ASN A 254 10.37 15.67 -30.15
N GLU A 255 10.57 16.11 -31.40
CA GLU A 255 9.63 15.91 -32.51
C GLU A 255 9.21 14.44 -32.69
N PHE A 256 10.10 13.49 -32.35
CA PHE A 256 9.81 12.06 -32.37
C PHE A 256 8.76 11.64 -31.32
N LEU A 257 8.73 12.28 -30.16
CA LEU A 257 7.74 11.99 -29.12
C LEU A 257 6.37 12.59 -29.46
N LEU A 258 6.37 13.82 -29.98
CA LEU A 258 5.13 14.48 -30.40
C LEU A 258 4.50 13.72 -31.58
N SER A 259 5.30 13.34 -32.58
CA SER A 259 4.83 12.51 -33.70
C SER A 259 4.38 11.13 -33.25
N GLY A 260 5.07 10.49 -32.29
CA GLY A 260 4.63 9.24 -31.68
C GLY A 260 3.27 9.34 -30.98
N ALA A 261 3.06 10.41 -30.21
CA ALA A 261 1.77 10.65 -29.56
C ALA A 261 0.66 10.99 -30.55
N LEU A 262 0.94 11.80 -31.57
CA LEU A 262 -0.03 12.11 -32.62
C LEU A 262 -0.41 10.86 -33.41
N ALA A 263 0.55 9.98 -33.73
CA ALA A 263 0.26 8.69 -34.34
C ALA A 263 -0.62 7.81 -33.45
N ALA A 264 -0.38 7.80 -32.14
CA ALA A 264 -1.23 7.07 -31.19
C ALA A 264 -2.64 7.67 -31.09
N VAL A 265 -2.77 9.01 -31.17
CA VAL A 265 -4.08 9.69 -31.26
C VAL A 265 -4.80 9.33 -32.56
N GLU A 266 -4.09 9.29 -33.70
CA GLU A 266 -4.68 8.88 -34.98
C GLU A 266 -5.14 7.42 -34.95
N GLU A 267 -4.34 6.51 -34.41
CA GLU A 267 -4.70 5.10 -34.19
C GLU A 267 -5.93 5.01 -33.29
N PHE A 268 -5.95 5.78 -32.20
CA PHE A 268 -7.11 5.86 -31.31
C PHE A 268 -8.37 6.35 -32.02
N ILE A 269 -8.29 7.44 -32.80
CA ILE A 269 -9.44 7.98 -33.55
C ILE A 269 -9.97 6.93 -34.53
N LYS A 270 -9.08 6.26 -35.26
CA LYS A 270 -9.43 5.17 -36.18
C LYS A 270 -10.16 4.03 -35.46
N ASP A 271 -9.62 3.57 -34.33
CA ASP A 271 -10.18 2.46 -33.55
C ASP A 271 -11.48 2.81 -32.80
N THR A 272 -11.79 4.10 -32.60
CA THR A 272 -12.96 4.55 -31.81
C THR A 272 -14.13 4.98 -32.69
N LEU A 273 -13.90 5.16 -34.00
CA LEU A 273 -14.99 5.27 -34.98
C LEU A 273 -15.85 3.99 -35.03
N ASP A 274 -15.35 2.85 -34.54
CA ASP A 274 -16.05 1.55 -34.55
C ASP A 274 -16.55 1.03 -33.19
N ARG A 275 -16.17 1.60 -32.03
CA ARG A 275 -16.58 1.10 -30.69
C ARG A 275 -16.68 2.17 -29.60
N ASP A 276 -17.50 1.89 -28.59
CA ASP A 276 -17.83 2.74 -27.44
C ASP A 276 -16.61 3.39 -26.76
N SER A 277 -16.79 4.66 -26.38
CA SER A 277 -15.75 5.56 -25.84
C SER A 277 -15.20 5.07 -24.49
N GLY A 278 -13.88 4.84 -24.41
CA GLY A 278 -13.21 4.50 -23.16
C GLY A 278 -11.70 4.75 -23.20
N LEU A 279 -11.07 4.69 -22.03
CA LEU A 279 -9.62 4.81 -21.89
C LEU A 279 -8.90 3.70 -22.66
N LYS A 280 -7.94 4.06 -23.51
CA LYS A 280 -7.06 3.12 -24.21
C LYS A 280 -5.61 3.30 -23.76
N VAL A 281 -4.86 2.20 -23.81
CA VAL A 281 -3.43 2.19 -23.52
C VAL A 281 -2.71 1.59 -24.72
N VAL A 282 -1.81 2.37 -25.32
CA VAL A 282 -0.95 1.91 -26.41
C VAL A 282 0.48 1.83 -25.87
N SER A 283 1.17 0.71 -26.09
CA SER A 283 2.58 0.55 -25.70
C SER A 283 3.47 0.65 -26.94
N LYS A 284 4.48 1.52 -26.92
CA LYS A 284 5.47 1.64 -27.99
C LYS A 284 6.87 1.70 -27.39
N GLY A 285 7.65 0.62 -27.57
CA GLY A 285 8.95 0.48 -26.94
C GLY A 285 8.85 0.49 -25.40
N ASP A 286 9.57 1.42 -24.77
CA ASP A 286 9.62 1.59 -23.32
C ASP A 286 8.63 2.64 -22.77
N GLU A 287 7.68 3.08 -23.61
CA GLU A 287 6.69 4.09 -23.25
C GLU A 287 5.26 3.57 -23.42
N TYR A 288 4.38 4.11 -22.58
CA TYR A 288 2.95 3.90 -22.61
C TYR A 288 2.24 5.21 -22.91
N TYR A 289 1.25 5.15 -23.78
CA TYR A 289 0.39 6.25 -24.16
C TYR A 289 -0.98 5.97 -23.57
N LEU A 290 -1.32 6.66 -22.49
CA LEU A 290 -2.66 6.59 -21.89
C LEU A 290 -3.52 7.61 -22.63
N ILE A 291 -4.57 7.13 -23.30
CA ILE A 291 -5.42 7.95 -24.16
C ILE A 291 -6.84 7.93 -23.59
N GLU A 292 -7.42 9.10 -23.41
CA GLU A 292 -8.79 9.26 -22.95
C GLU A 292 -9.51 10.26 -23.85
N GLN A 293 -10.76 9.94 -24.19
CA GLN A 293 -11.59 10.76 -25.06
C GLN A 293 -12.71 11.43 -24.27
N GLY A 294 -12.78 12.75 -24.40
CA GLY A 294 -13.90 13.56 -23.95
C GLY A 294 -14.93 13.83 -25.06
N ASP A 295 -15.83 14.76 -24.79
CA ASP A 295 -16.87 15.19 -25.72
C ASP A 295 -16.29 15.97 -26.93
N TYR A 296 -15.23 16.72 -26.72
CA TYR A 296 -14.62 17.64 -27.69
C TYR A 296 -13.12 17.41 -27.87
N VAL A 297 -12.43 16.89 -26.84
CA VAL A 297 -10.97 16.73 -26.85
C VAL A 297 -10.54 15.28 -26.61
N VAL A 298 -9.31 14.98 -27.01
CA VAL A 298 -8.59 13.74 -26.68
C VAL A 298 -7.35 14.13 -25.89
N GLY A 299 -7.19 13.55 -24.72
CA GLY A 299 -6.01 13.73 -23.89
C GLY A 299 -5.10 12.51 -23.95
N VAL A 300 -3.79 12.75 -23.95
CA VAL A 300 -2.77 11.72 -23.95
C VAL A 300 -1.74 12.00 -22.86
N PHE A 301 -1.52 11.03 -21.99
CA PHE A 301 -0.31 10.97 -21.17
C PHE A 301 0.71 10.04 -21.78
N ILE A 302 1.95 10.53 -21.93
CA ILE A 302 3.11 9.69 -22.24
C ILE A 302 3.81 9.37 -20.93
N VAL A 303 3.86 8.08 -20.59
CA VAL A 303 4.30 7.61 -19.28
C VAL A 303 5.29 6.45 -19.42
N LYS A 304 6.19 6.30 -18.45
CA LYS A 304 7.12 5.15 -18.40
C LYS A 304 6.42 3.84 -18.00
N GLU A 305 5.36 3.94 -17.22
CA GLU A 305 4.63 2.81 -16.65
C GLU A 305 3.13 3.10 -16.69
N GLU A 306 2.35 2.10 -17.06
CA GLU A 306 0.88 2.17 -17.01
C GLU A 306 0.43 2.12 -15.54
N LEU A 307 0.03 3.28 -15.00
CA LEU A 307 -0.47 3.44 -13.64
C LEU A 307 -1.96 3.84 -13.65
N GLU A 308 -2.76 3.24 -12.80
CA GLU A 308 -4.21 3.48 -12.70
C GLU A 308 -4.53 4.89 -12.18
N ILE A 309 -3.66 5.44 -11.33
CA ILE A 309 -3.78 6.83 -10.86
C ILE A 309 -3.65 7.83 -12.02
N LEU A 310 -2.79 7.54 -12.99
CA LEU A 310 -2.56 8.42 -14.15
C LEU A 310 -3.75 8.42 -15.10
N LYS A 311 -4.41 7.26 -15.26
CA LYS A 311 -5.68 7.14 -15.98
C LYS A 311 -6.77 7.99 -15.32
N THR A 312 -6.86 7.93 -13.99
CA THR A 312 -7.82 8.72 -13.20
C THR A 312 -7.55 10.22 -13.33
N TYR A 313 -6.29 10.65 -13.29
CA TYR A 313 -5.93 12.05 -13.49
C TYR A 313 -6.21 12.53 -14.92
N LEU A 314 -5.92 11.71 -15.94
CA LEU A 314 -6.19 12.09 -17.33
C LEU A 314 -7.69 12.33 -17.56
N ARG A 315 -8.56 11.44 -17.07
CA ARG A 315 -10.02 11.62 -17.08
C ARG A 315 -10.44 12.92 -16.41
N ARG A 316 -9.88 13.19 -15.23
CA ARG A 316 -10.19 14.39 -14.46
C ARG A 316 -9.76 15.66 -15.21
N ILE A 317 -8.57 15.66 -15.81
CA ILE A 317 -8.04 16.77 -16.60
C ILE A 317 -8.95 17.06 -17.79
N ILE A 318 -9.32 16.03 -18.56
CA ILE A 318 -10.22 16.20 -19.72
C ILE A 318 -11.56 16.77 -19.27
N ARG A 319 -12.17 16.19 -18.23
CA ARG A 319 -13.46 16.66 -17.72
C ARG A 319 -13.41 18.11 -17.25
N GLU A 320 -12.38 18.50 -16.50
CA GLU A 320 -12.24 19.87 -16.01
C GLU A 320 -11.90 20.84 -17.16
N PHE A 321 -11.04 20.44 -18.10
CA PHE A 321 -10.72 21.23 -19.29
C PHE A 321 -11.96 21.50 -20.14
N GLU A 322 -12.75 20.46 -20.45
CA GLU A 322 -13.98 20.62 -21.22
C GLU A 322 -15.03 21.43 -20.48
N SER A 323 -15.16 21.23 -19.17
CA SER A 323 -16.06 22.04 -18.35
C SER A 323 -15.68 23.53 -18.38
N PHE A 324 -14.38 23.84 -18.32
CA PHE A 324 -13.88 25.20 -18.30
C PHE A 324 -13.97 25.88 -19.68
N PHE A 325 -13.62 25.16 -20.75
CA PHE A 325 -13.56 25.70 -22.12
C PHE A 325 -14.75 25.32 -23.01
N LYS A 326 -15.85 24.81 -22.44
CA LYS A 326 -17.00 24.28 -23.20
C LYS A 326 -17.52 25.22 -24.29
N LYS A 327 -17.60 26.52 -23.98
CA LYS A 327 -18.14 27.54 -24.92
C LYS A 327 -17.16 27.78 -26.08
N GLN A 328 -15.87 27.83 -25.77
CA GLN A 328 -14.79 28.05 -26.70
C GLN A 328 -14.64 26.84 -27.63
N LEU A 329 -14.66 25.62 -27.09
CA LEU A 329 -14.54 24.38 -27.86
C LEU A 329 -15.67 24.22 -28.89
N LYS A 330 -16.91 24.61 -28.55
CA LYS A 330 -18.06 24.53 -29.47
C LYS A 330 -17.98 25.48 -30.67
N LYS A 331 -17.29 26.61 -30.53
CA LYS A 331 -17.19 27.66 -31.56
C LYS A 331 -15.73 27.95 -31.90
N TRP A 332 -14.87 26.93 -31.78
CA TRP A 332 -13.44 27.14 -31.87
C TRP A 332 -13.04 27.45 -33.31
N THR A 333 -12.36 28.59 -33.50
CA THR A 333 -11.92 29.08 -34.81
C THR A 333 -10.43 28.85 -35.08
N GLY A 334 -9.75 28.08 -34.22
CA GLY A 334 -8.33 27.75 -34.37
C GLY A 334 -7.37 28.56 -33.50
N ASN A 335 -7.84 29.53 -32.72
CA ASN A 335 -6.99 30.27 -31.78
C ASN A 335 -6.62 29.38 -30.57
N ILE A 336 -5.35 28.98 -30.45
CA ILE A 336 -4.85 28.08 -29.39
C ILE A 336 -4.54 28.85 -28.09
N GLU A 337 -4.23 30.14 -28.16
CA GLU A 337 -3.83 30.95 -26.98
C GLU A 337 -4.94 31.01 -25.92
N ILE A 338 -6.19 30.84 -26.32
CA ILE A 338 -7.34 30.79 -25.41
C ILE A 338 -7.22 29.65 -24.39
N PHE A 339 -6.43 28.61 -24.68
CA PHE A 339 -6.19 27.46 -23.80
C PHE A 339 -4.96 27.62 -22.91
N ALA A 340 -4.28 28.77 -22.90
CA ALA A 340 -3.14 29.01 -22.01
C ALA A 340 -3.40 28.73 -20.51
N PRO A 341 -4.60 29.01 -19.94
CA PRO A 341 -4.91 28.71 -18.54
C PRO A 341 -4.88 27.21 -18.17
N THR A 342 -4.83 26.32 -19.16
CA THR A 342 -4.78 24.87 -18.96
C THR A 342 -3.60 24.42 -18.12
N LYS A 343 -2.49 25.17 -18.17
CA LYS A 343 -1.32 24.92 -17.35
C LYS A 343 -1.63 24.91 -15.85
N ASP A 344 -2.45 25.86 -15.39
CA ASP A 344 -2.81 25.96 -13.98
C ASP A 344 -3.80 24.87 -13.58
N LEU A 345 -4.71 24.50 -14.50
CA LEU A 345 -5.65 23.39 -14.32
C LEU A 345 -4.92 22.06 -14.14
N ILE A 346 -3.96 21.75 -15.03
CA ILE A 346 -3.17 20.53 -14.94
C ILE A 346 -2.33 20.54 -13.67
N ARG A 347 -1.68 21.66 -13.34
CA ARG A 347 -0.92 21.77 -12.09
C ARG A 347 -1.79 21.52 -10.87
N ASN A 348 -3.03 22.00 -10.80
CA ASN A 348 -3.90 21.75 -9.66
C ASN A 348 -4.33 20.28 -9.49
N ILE A 349 -4.33 19.50 -10.57
CA ILE A 349 -4.69 18.07 -10.52
C ILE A 349 -3.44 17.21 -10.26
N VAL A 350 -2.28 17.67 -10.74
CA VAL A 350 -1.03 16.91 -10.77
C VAL A 350 -0.05 17.36 -9.65
N GLN A 351 -0.32 18.46 -8.93
CA GLN A 351 0.42 18.87 -7.72
C GLN A 351 -0.14 18.26 -6.44
#